data_AF-A0A2N7R993-F1
#
_entry.id   AF-A0A2N7R993-F1
#
_cell.length_a   1.000
_cell.length_b   1.000
_cell.length_c   1.000
_cell.angle_alpha   90.00
_cell.angle_beta   90.00
_cell.angle_gamma   90.00
#
_symmetry.space_group_name_H-M   'P 1'
#
loop_
_entity.id
_entity.type
_entity.pdbx_description
1 polymer ?
#
loop_
_entity_poly.entity_id
_entity_poly.type
_entity_poly.pdbx_seq_one_letter_code
_entity_poly.pdbx_strand_id
1 'polypeptide(L)' 'MTSSITHRGIRITTLAASDTIEAHCAPGHTAIRQQADGWWLYFVDSDGSIDGYDSPFASHAEALWAAKAAAEFSAE' A
#
# COMPACT_ATOMS: atom_id res chain seq x y z
N MET A 1 -4.21 -12.53 -5.94
CA MET A 1 -3.80 -11.89 -7.21
C MET A 1 -3.09 -10.61 -6.85
N THR A 2 -1.87 -10.43 -7.33
CA THR A 2 -1.06 -9.24 -7.09
C THR A 2 -1.34 -8.23 -8.21
N SER A 3 -1.79 -7.02 -7.88
CA SER A 3 -2.12 -5.98 -8.87
C SER A 3 -1.52 -4.64 -8.47
N SER A 4 -0.95 -3.91 -9.41
CA SER A 4 -0.34 -2.61 -9.13
C SER A 4 -0.98 -1.52 -9.97
N ILE A 5 -1.29 -0.38 -9.36
CA ILE A 5 -1.73 0.83 -10.06
C ILE A 5 -0.72 1.95 -9.81
N THR A 6 -0.55 2.83 -10.78
CA THR A 6 0.26 4.05 -10.59
C THR A 6 -0.69 5.24 -10.45
N HIS A 7 -0.54 6.00 -9.37
CA HIS A 7 -1.32 7.20 -9.09
C HIS A 7 -0.37 8.37 -8.84
N ARG A 8 -0.43 9.42 -9.69
CA ARG A 8 0.42 10.63 -9.59
C ARG A 8 1.93 10.38 -9.43
N GLY A 9 2.44 9.30 -10.02
CA GLY A 9 3.86 8.92 -9.94
C GLY A 9 4.20 7.95 -8.82
N ILE A 10 3.28 7.73 -7.87
CA ILE A 10 3.43 6.73 -6.80
C ILE A 10 2.77 5.42 -7.21
N ARG A 11 3.47 4.31 -7.00
CA ARG A 11 2.96 2.97 -7.29
C ARG A 11 2.27 2.40 -6.06
N ILE A 12 1.01 2.02 -6.22
CA ILE A 12 0.20 1.34 -5.22
C ILE A 12 0.09 -0.13 -5.63
N THR A 13 0.74 -1.02 -4.90
CA THR A 13 0.78 -2.46 -5.17
C THR A 13 -0.12 -3.20 -4.20
N THR A 14 -1.17 -3.81 -4.71
CA THR A 14 -2.01 -4.77 -3.99
C THR A 14 -1.30 -6.12 -3.97
N LEU A 15 -0.96 -6.59 -2.78
CA LEU A 15 -0.24 -7.81 -2.45
C LEU A 15 -1.21 -8.86 -1.89
N ALA A 16 -0.95 -10.13 -2.22
CA ALA A 16 -1.62 -11.24 -1.54
C ALA A 16 -1.10 -11.37 -0.10
N ALA A 17 -1.84 -12.10 0.75
CA ALA A 17 -1.43 -12.36 2.14
C ALA A 17 -0.03 -13.01 2.26
N SER A 18 0.37 -13.77 1.23
CA SER A 18 1.65 -14.47 1.15
C SER A 18 2.77 -13.65 0.51
N ASP A 19 2.47 -12.49 -0.07
CA ASP A 19 3.46 -11.63 -0.73
C ASP A 19 4.15 -10.70 0.29
N THR A 20 5.45 -10.49 0.12
CA THR A 20 6.28 -9.60 0.95
C THR A 20 6.41 -8.21 0.34
N ILE A 21 6.19 -7.17 1.15
CA ILE A 21 6.23 -5.77 0.70
C ILE A 21 7.60 -5.39 0.15
N GLU A 22 8.68 -5.74 0.84
CA GLU A 22 10.07 -5.43 0.45
C GLU A 22 10.46 -6.00 -0.92
N ALA A 23 9.87 -7.14 -1.31
CA ALA A 23 10.15 -7.78 -2.59
C ALA A 23 9.39 -7.13 -3.77
N HIS A 24 8.34 -6.36 -3.49
CA HIS A 24 7.39 -5.88 -4.50
C HIS A 24 7.21 -4.36 -4.52
N CYS A 25 7.57 -3.67 -3.45
CA CYS A 25 7.49 -2.23 -3.30
C CYS A 25 8.89 -1.62 -3.12
N ALA A 26 9.14 -0.53 -3.84
CA ALA A 26 10.34 0.27 -3.71
C ALA A 26 10.08 1.41 -2.72
N PRO A 27 11.13 2.08 -2.20
CA PRO A 27 10.99 3.30 -1.42
C PRO A 27 10.11 4.34 -2.14
N GLY A 28 9.17 4.95 -1.42
CA GLY A 28 8.16 5.86 -1.95
C GLY A 28 6.92 5.18 -2.55
N HIS A 29 6.78 3.86 -2.43
CA HIS A 29 5.59 3.13 -2.89
C HIS A 29 4.65 2.76 -1.74
N THR A 30 3.38 2.53 -2.10
CA THR A 30 2.36 2.04 -1.19
C THR A 30 2.07 0.57 -1.49
N ALA A 31 2.06 -0.27 -0.47
CA ALA A 31 1.56 -1.62 -0.52
C ALA A 31 0.18 -1.72 0.13
N ILE A 32 -0.72 -2.48 -0.48
CA ILE A 32 -1.99 -2.87 0.11
C ILE A 32 -1.96 -4.39 0.26
N ARG A 33 -1.97 -4.91 1.48
CA ARG A 33 -1.97 -6.36 1.71
C ARG A 33 -3.35 -6.83 2.14
N GLN A 34 -3.88 -7.81 1.42
CA GLN A 34 -5.08 -8.52 1.88
C GLN A 34 -4.70 -9.48 3.01
N GLN A 35 -5.37 -9.39 4.15
CA GLN A 35 -5.25 -10.33 5.25
C GLN A 35 -6.62 -10.89 5.65
N ALA A 36 -6.64 -11.85 6.56
CA ALA A 36 -7.88 -12.49 7.03
C ALA A 36 -8.84 -11.48 7.70
N ASP A 37 -8.30 -10.43 8.31
CA ASP A 37 -9.05 -9.40 9.03
C ASP A 37 -9.48 -8.21 8.14
N GLY A 38 -9.04 -8.18 6.87
CA GLY A 38 -9.35 -7.08 5.95
C GLY A 38 -8.14 -6.64 5.13
N TRP A 39 -8.11 -5.36 4.77
CA TRP A 39 -7.11 -4.78 3.90
C TRP A 39 -6.18 -3.85 4.67
N TRP A 40 -4.89 -4.16 4.67
CA TRP A 40 -3.87 -3.39 5.36
C TRP A 40 -3.12 -2.50 4.38
N LEU A 41 -2.87 -1.26 4.77
CA LEU A 41 -1.99 -0.36 4.04
C LEU A 41 -0.62 -0.33 4.68
N TYR A 42 0.39 -0.33 3.81
CA TYR A 42 1.78 -0.16 4.15
C TYR A 42 2.43 0.83 3.20
N PHE A 43 3.36 1.63 3.69
CA PHE A 43 4.12 2.64 3.00
C PHE A 43 5.57 2.30 3.17
N VAL A 44 6.32 2.29 2.08
CA VAL A 44 7.76 2.13 2.13
C VAL A 44 8.36 3.53 2.09
N ASP A 45 8.95 3.95 3.19
CA ASP A 45 9.66 5.23 3.26
C ASP A 45 10.96 5.18 2.43
N SER A 46 11.57 6.34 2.21
CA SER A 46 12.84 6.50 1.49
C SER A 46 14.00 5.73 2.13
N ASP A 47 13.95 5.54 3.45
CA ASP A 47 14.93 4.76 4.23
C ASP A 47 14.71 3.23 4.11
N GLY A 48 13.61 2.80 3.47
CA GLY A 48 13.19 1.40 3.41
C GLY A 48 12.38 0.95 4.63
N SER A 49 12.11 1.86 5.57
CA SER A 49 11.18 1.63 6.67
C SER A 49 9.77 1.40 6.14
N ILE A 50 9.06 0.42 6.71
CA ILE A 50 7.69 0.11 6.32
C ILE A 50 6.76 0.59 7.42
N ASP A 51 6.01 1.63 7.13
CA ASP A 51 4.96 2.16 8.01
C ASP A 51 3.60 1.65 7.56
N GLY A 52 2.74 1.27 8.50
CA GLY A 52 1.40 0.77 8.20
C GLY A 52 0.33 1.53 8.94
N TYR A 53 -0.90 1.49 8.43
CA TYR A 53 -2.04 1.95 9.21
C TYR A 53 -2.27 1.02 10.41
N ASP A 54 -2.68 1.59 11.55
CA ASP A 54 -3.02 0.83 12.77
C ASP A 54 -4.32 0.02 12.66
N SER A 55 -5.07 0.16 11.56
CA SER A 55 -6.37 -0.48 11.40
C SER A 55 -6.60 -1.01 9.98
N PRO A 56 -7.15 -2.22 9.83
CA PRO A 56 -7.54 -2.76 8.55
C PRO A 56 -8.80 -2.09 8.02
N PHE A 57 -8.88 -1.98 6.69
CA PHE A 57 -10.09 -1.55 5.99
C PHE A 57 -10.99 -2.75 5.70
N ALA A 58 -12.30 -2.54 5.76
CA ALA A 58 -13.29 -3.58 5.49
C ALA A 58 -13.32 -3.98 4.00
N SER A 59 -13.00 -3.04 3.10
CA SER A 59 -13.06 -3.25 1.66
C SER A 59 -11.79 -2.78 0.93
N HIS A 60 -11.46 -3.46 -0.19
CA HIS A 60 -10.34 -3.08 -1.07
C HIS A 60 -10.46 -1.65 -1.57
N ALA A 61 -11.69 -1.21 -1.88
CA ALA A 61 -11.94 0.14 -2.36
C ALA A 61 -11.58 1.22 -1.32
N GLU A 62 -11.88 0.99 -0.04
CA GLU A 62 -11.54 1.92 1.04
C GLU A 62 -10.04 2.00 1.24
N ALA A 63 -9.35 0.85 1.27
CA ALA A 63 -7.89 0.80 1.30
C ALA A 63 -7.29 1.54 0.10
N LEU A 64 -7.83 1.34 -1.10
CA LEU A 64 -7.37 2.01 -2.30
C LEU A 64 -7.57 3.53 -2.24
N TRP A 65 -8.68 4.01 -1.68
CA TRP A 65 -8.91 5.45 -1.48
C TRP A 65 -7.93 6.05 -0.48
N ALA A 66 -7.71 5.40 0.66
CA ALA A 66 -6.72 5.82 1.63
C ALA A 66 -5.31 5.83 1.02
N ALA A 67 -4.97 4.82 0.22
CA ALA A 67 -3.67 4.73 -0.45
C ALA A 67 -3.48 5.85 -1.47
N LYS A 68 -4.52 6.18 -2.23
CA LYS A 68 -4.49 7.32 -3.15
C LYS A 68 -4.29 8.63 -2.41
N ALA A 69 -5.02 8.86 -1.31
CA ALA A 69 -4.87 10.08 -0.51
C ALA A 69 -3.47 10.20 0.09
N ALA A 70 -2.91 9.12 0.62
CA ALA A 70 -1.54 9.10 1.14
C ALA A 70 -0.50 9.32 0.03
N ALA A 71 -0.73 8.75 -1.15
CA ALA A 71 0.09 9.01 -2.32
C ALA A 71 0.01 10.47 -2.78
N GLU A 72 -1.16 11.11 -2.67
CA GLU A 72 -1.30 12.55 -2.98
C GLU A 72 -0.45 13.40 -2.05
N PHE A 73 -0.45 13.11 -0.74
CA PHE A 73 0.35 13.83 0.26
C PHE A 73 1.86 13.63 0.06
N SER A 74 2.26 12.43 -0.37
CA SER A 74 3.68 12.11 -0.57
C SER A 74 4.25 12.64 -1.89
N ALA A 75 3.39 13.11 -2.80
CA ALA A 75 3.79 13.65 -4.11
C ALA A 75 3.98 15.18 -4.13
N GLU A 76 3.89 15.85 -2.98
CA GLU A 76 4.13 17.30 -2.80
C GLU A 76 5.61 17.66 -2.60
#